data_AF-A0A3N5BB39-F1
#
_entry.id   AF-A0A3N5BB39-F1
#
_cell.length_a   1.000
_cell.length_b   1.000
_cell.length_c   1.000
_cell.angle_alpha   90.00
_cell.angle_beta   90.00
_cell.angle_gamma   90.00
#
_symmetry.space_group_name_H-M   'P 1'
#
loop_
_entity.id
_entity.type
_entity.pdbx_description
1 polymer ?
#
loop_
_entity_poly.entity_id
_entity_poly.type
_entity_poly.pdbx_seq_one_letter_code
_entity_poly.pdbx_strand_id
1 'polypeptide(L)'
;MARKLAKIRVRGMTTLMRDISPVKATKALREVDREIGLIADELSNKMANDAPILTGALRNSLLNGVMKTGDLQYDINVDLDNVPYTWRQNYEHKTKRYFITRNAKIYDKGFGQRLQERLDNVW
;
A
#
# COMPACT_ATOMS: atom_id res chain seq x y z
N MET A 1 16.51 16.11 -7.72
CA MET A 1 15.11 16.21 -7.24
C MET A 1 14.82 15.03 -6.33
N ALA A 2 14.19 15.24 -5.18
CA ALA A 2 13.88 14.17 -4.23
C ALA A 2 12.60 13.41 -4.67
N ARG A 3 12.70 12.08 -4.84
CA ARG A 3 11.55 11.18 -5.08
C ARG A 3 10.57 11.28 -3.89
N LYS A 4 9.28 11.53 -4.17
CA LYS A 4 8.21 11.52 -3.15
C LYS A 4 7.46 10.19 -3.22
N LEU A 5 7.66 9.35 -2.20
CA LEU A 5 7.03 8.04 -2.04
C LEU A 5 5.81 8.16 -1.11
N ALA A 6 4.72 7.47 -1.44
CA ALA A 6 3.60 7.28 -0.53
C ALA A 6 3.96 6.16 0.44
N LYS A 7 4.10 6.51 1.74
CA LYS A 7 4.56 5.59 2.79
C LYS A 7 3.40 5.06 3.61
N ILE A 8 3.23 3.74 3.63
CA ILE A 8 2.35 3.06 4.58
C ILE A 8 3.19 2.68 5.81
N ARG A 9 2.77 3.08 7.01
CA ARG A 9 3.45 2.74 8.27
C ARG A 9 2.44 2.25 9.29
N VAL A 10 2.66 1.04 9.81
CA VAL A 10 1.92 0.51 10.97
C VAL A 10 2.67 0.88 12.25
N ARG A 11 1.96 1.40 13.25
CA ARG A 11 2.49 1.73 14.59
C ARG A 11 1.71 0.97 15.65
N GLY A 12 2.38 0.55 16.73
CA GLY A 12 1.73 -0.11 17.89
C GLY A 12 1.88 -1.64 17.96
N MET A 13 2.38 -2.28 16.89
CA MET A 13 2.56 -3.74 16.84
C MET A 13 3.47 -4.27 17.96
N THR A 14 4.54 -3.55 18.27
CA THR A 14 5.49 -3.91 19.34
C THR A 14 4.87 -3.97 20.73
N THR A 15 3.77 -3.25 20.97
CA THR A 15 3.10 -3.23 22.27
C THR A 15 2.19 -4.45 22.44
N LEU A 16 1.50 -4.87 21.37
CA LEU A 16 0.65 -6.08 21.33
C LEU A 16 1.45 -7.38 21.50
N MET A 17 2.73 -7.38 21.13
CA MET A 17 3.58 -8.58 21.18
C MET A 17 4.23 -8.87 22.55
N ARG A 18 4.14 -7.95 23.51
CA ARG A 18 4.94 -8.02 24.74
C ARG A 18 4.50 -9.15 25.69
N ASP A 19 3.26 -9.61 25.58
CA ASP A 19 2.67 -10.64 26.47
C ASP A 19 2.57 -12.03 25.80
N ILE A 20 3.26 -12.24 24.67
CA ILE A 20 3.20 -13.48 23.87
C ILE A 20 4.56 -14.20 23.87
N SER A 21 4.55 -15.52 23.71
CA SER A 21 5.78 -16.26 23.42
C SER A 21 6.48 -15.67 22.17
N PRO A 22 7.83 -15.52 22.19
CA PRO A 22 8.59 -14.92 21.09
C PRO A 22 8.33 -15.58 19.73
N VAL A 23 8.05 -16.89 19.73
CA VAL A 23 7.72 -17.68 18.53
C VAL A 23 6.39 -17.22 17.91
N LYS A 24 5.35 -17.06 18.73
CA LYS A 24 4.04 -16.58 18.26
C LYS A 24 4.12 -15.11 17.81
N ALA A 25 4.85 -14.27 18.54
CA ALA A 25 5.10 -12.88 18.15
C ALA A 25 5.81 -12.77 16.79
N THR A 26 6.84 -13.59 16.56
CA THR A 26 7.55 -13.64 15.27
C THR A 26 6.65 -14.12 14.14
N LYS A 27 5.82 -15.13 14.39
CA LYS A 27 4.84 -15.63 13.40
C LYS A 27 3.81 -14.55 13.07
N ALA A 28 3.27 -13.85 14.07
CA ALA A 28 2.31 -12.78 13.91
C ALA A 28 2.88 -11.63 13.04
N LEU A 29 4.13 -11.22 13.31
CA LEU A 29 4.81 -10.21 12.48
C LEU A 29 4.91 -10.62 11.02
N ARG A 30 5.27 -11.87 10.74
CA ARG A 30 5.42 -12.36 9.36
C ARG A 30 4.08 -12.40 8.63
N GLU A 31 3.01 -12.85 9.31
CA GLU A 31 1.68 -12.90 8.70
C GLU A 31 1.13 -11.49 8.44
N VAL A 32 1.35 -10.55 9.37
CA VAL A 32 0.95 -9.15 9.13
C VAL A 32 1.78 -8.52 8.03
N ASP A 33 3.10 -8.69 8.02
CA ASP A 33 3.97 -8.17 6.96
C ASP A 33 3.53 -8.67 5.57
N ARG A 34 3.22 -9.97 5.48
CA ARG A 34 2.67 -10.57 4.26
C ARG A 34 1.33 -9.95 3.87
N GLU A 35 0.40 -9.78 4.80
CA GLU A 35 -0.90 -9.18 4.52
C GLU A 35 -0.79 -7.72 4.06
N ILE A 36 0.13 -6.95 4.65
CA ILE A 36 0.42 -5.57 4.19
C ILE A 36 0.89 -5.59 2.74
N GLY A 37 1.78 -6.54 2.38
CA GLY A 37 2.20 -6.73 0.99
C GLY A 37 1.04 -7.06 0.06
N LEU A 38 0.17 -8.00 0.44
CA LEU A 38 -1.02 -8.36 -0.34
C LEU A 38 -1.96 -7.16 -0.55
N ILE A 39 -2.23 -6.39 0.50
CA ILE A 39 -3.06 -5.18 0.40
C ILE A 39 -2.40 -4.15 -0.51
N ALA A 40 -1.08 -3.98 -0.43
CA ALA A 40 -0.35 -3.07 -1.32
C ALA A 40 -0.47 -3.51 -2.79
N ASP A 41 -0.31 -4.80 -3.08
CA ASP A 41 -0.49 -5.37 -4.42
C ASP A 41 -1.92 -5.20 -4.94
N GLU A 42 -2.93 -5.49 -4.12
CA GLU A 42 -4.34 -5.29 -4.47
C GLU A 42 -4.65 -3.83 -4.78
N LEU A 43 -4.18 -2.91 -3.93
CA LEU A 43 -4.33 -1.47 -4.13
C LEU A 43 -3.66 -1.03 -5.44
N SER A 44 -2.44 -1.50 -5.70
CA SER A 44 -1.69 -1.15 -6.91
C SER A 44 -2.39 -1.66 -8.18
N ASN A 45 -2.85 -2.92 -8.17
CA ASN A 45 -3.59 -3.52 -9.27
C ASN A 45 -4.92 -2.80 -9.52
N LYS A 46 -5.66 -2.45 -8.46
CA LYS A 46 -6.91 -1.72 -8.58
C LYS A 46 -6.68 -0.32 -9.15
N MET A 47 -5.69 0.41 -8.64
CA MET A 47 -5.33 1.72 -9.16
C MET A 47 -4.89 1.67 -10.63
N ALA A 48 -4.21 0.61 -11.04
CA ALA A 48 -3.82 0.42 -12.43
C ALA A 48 -5.03 0.19 -13.34
N ASN A 49 -6.01 -0.61 -12.90
CA ASN A 49 -7.24 -0.89 -13.65
C ASN A 49 -8.17 0.32 -13.71
N ASP A 50 -8.22 1.12 -12.64
CA ASP A 50 -9.04 2.33 -12.57
C ASP A 50 -8.36 3.55 -13.21
N ALA A 51 -7.14 3.38 -13.75
CA ALA A 51 -6.36 4.45 -14.34
C ALA A 51 -7.16 5.15 -15.47
N PRO A 52 -7.21 6.50 -15.49
CA PRO A 52 -7.98 7.25 -16.48
C PRO A 52 -7.63 6.92 -17.95
N ILE A 53 -6.41 6.46 -18.20
CA ILE A 53 -5.95 5.98 -19.50
C ILE A 53 -5.43 4.55 -19.32
N LEU A 54 -6.16 3.59 -19.89
CA LEU A 54 -5.95 2.15 -19.70
C LEU A 54 -4.70 1.59 -20.41
N THR A 55 -4.06 2.35 -21.29
CA THR A 55 -2.89 1.91 -22.08
C THR A 55 -1.65 2.80 -21.86
N GLY A 56 -1.60 3.54 -20.75
CA GLY A 56 -0.55 4.54 -20.49
C GLY A 56 0.49 4.15 -19.44
N ALA A 57 1.55 4.96 -19.36
CA ALA A 57 2.64 4.85 -18.38
C ALA A 57 2.14 4.76 -16.92
N LEU A 58 1.00 5.39 -16.61
CA LEU A 58 0.36 5.34 -15.29
C LEU A 58 -0.10 3.92 -14.90
N ARG A 59 -0.76 3.19 -15.80
CA ARG A 59 -1.18 1.81 -15.52
C ARG A 59 0.03 0.92 -15.30
N ASN A 60 1.03 1.07 -16.15
CA ASN A 60 2.25 0.26 -16.11
C ASN A 60 3.12 0.56 -14.88
N SER A 61 3.16 1.83 -14.42
CA SER A 61 3.84 2.20 -13.19
C SER A 61 3.16 1.65 -11.95
N LEU A 62 1.83 1.65 -11.94
CA LEU A 62 1.05 1.11 -10.83
C LEU A 62 1.09 -0.42 -10.78
N LEU A 63 1.03 -1.15 -11.90
CA LEU A 63 1.07 -2.62 -11.89
C LEU A 63 2.35 -3.19 -11.24
N ASN A 64 3.48 -2.50 -11.38
CA ASN A 64 4.79 -2.99 -10.92
C ASN A 64 5.38 -2.13 -9.78
N GLY A 65 4.57 -1.28 -9.16
CA GLY A 65 5.05 -0.22 -8.26
C GLY A 65 5.33 -0.66 -6.83
N VAL A 66 4.85 -1.83 -6.40
CA VAL A 66 4.93 -2.25 -5.00
C VAL A 66 6.35 -2.68 -4.64
N MET A 67 6.91 -2.06 -3.61
CA MET A 67 8.25 -2.36 -3.10
C MET A 67 8.24 -2.42 -1.58
N LYS A 68 8.84 -3.47 -1.00
CA LYS A 68 9.11 -3.53 0.44
C LYS A 68 10.30 -2.64 0.77
N THR A 69 10.10 -1.66 1.64
CA THR A 69 11.13 -0.67 2.02
C THR A 69 11.59 -0.83 3.46
N GLY A 70 10.94 -1.68 4.24
CA GLY A 70 11.30 -2.03 5.61
C GLY A 70 10.31 -3.01 6.20
N ASP A 71 10.52 -3.39 7.45
CA ASP A 71 9.57 -4.25 8.16
C ASP A 71 8.23 -3.53 8.34
N LEU A 72 7.15 -4.19 7.91
CA LEU A 72 5.79 -3.65 7.89
C LEU A 72 5.67 -2.35 7.06
N GLN A 73 6.57 -2.15 6.10
CA GLN A 73 6.63 -0.95 5.27
C GLN A 73 6.75 -1.30 3.80
N TYR A 74 5.72 -0.90 3.06
CA TYR A 74 5.62 -1.05 1.62
C TYR A 74 5.36 0.32 1.02
N ASP A 75 6.09 0.64 -0.04
CA ASP A 75 5.90 1.83 -0.86
C ASP A 75 5.31 1.41 -2.20
N ILE A 76 4.39 2.22 -2.72
CA ILE A 76 3.87 2.07 -4.08
C ILE A 76 4.51 3.16 -4.93
N ASN A 77 5.37 2.76 -5.85
CA ASN A 77 6.01 3.65 -6.79
C ASN A 77 5.02 4.03 -7.89
N VAL A 78 4.49 5.24 -7.78
CA VAL A 78 3.51 5.78 -8.72
C VAL A 78 4.15 6.45 -9.95
N ASP A 79 5.46 6.70 -9.91
CA ASP A 79 6.22 7.37 -10.97
C ASP A 79 7.35 6.46 -11.49
N LEU A 80 7.10 5.75 -12.60
CA LEU A 80 8.19 5.22 -13.43
C LEU A 80 8.64 6.33 -14.39
N ASP A 81 9.97 6.45 -14.58
CA ASP A 81 10.62 7.31 -15.58
C ASP A 81 10.52 8.83 -15.41
N ASN A 82 10.50 9.34 -14.18
CA ASN A 82 10.50 10.79 -13.90
C ASN A 82 9.35 11.56 -14.55
N VAL A 83 8.28 10.88 -14.96
CA VAL A 83 7.12 11.56 -15.53
C VAL A 83 6.27 12.03 -14.36
N PRO A 84 6.17 13.34 -14.04
CA PRO A 84 5.28 13.84 -12.99
C PRO A 84 3.79 13.71 -13.37
N TYR A 85 3.50 12.90 -14.39
CA TYR A 85 2.20 12.66 -14.97
C TYR A 85 1.24 12.07 -13.96
N THR A 86 1.71 11.17 -13.09
CA THR A 86 0.84 10.55 -12.07
C THR A 86 0.35 11.59 -11.05
N TRP A 87 1.23 12.48 -10.60
CA TRP A 87 0.86 13.58 -9.71
C TRP A 87 0.08 14.69 -10.41
N ARG A 88 0.42 15.03 -11.67
CA ARG A 88 -0.41 15.92 -12.50
C ARG A 88 -1.80 15.35 -12.69
N GLN A 89 -1.94 14.07 -13.00
CA GLN A 89 -3.25 13.41 -13.09
C GLN A 89 -3.98 13.44 -11.75
N ASN A 90 -3.27 13.28 -10.63
CA ASN A 90 -3.84 13.38 -9.31
C ASN A 90 -4.40 14.77 -8.99
N TYR A 91 -3.86 15.87 -9.52
CA TYR A 91 -4.32 17.22 -9.16
C TYR A 91 -5.04 17.98 -10.29
N GLU A 92 -4.66 17.73 -11.54
CA GLU A 92 -5.04 18.51 -12.72
C GLU A 92 -6.14 17.84 -13.55
N HIS A 93 -6.44 16.54 -13.37
CA HIS A 93 -7.44 15.86 -14.20
C HIS A 93 -8.87 16.33 -13.92
N LYS A 94 -9.54 16.93 -14.91
CA LYS A 94 -10.87 17.58 -14.77
C LYS A 94 -11.93 16.71 -14.09
N THR A 95 -11.99 15.42 -14.40
CA THR A 95 -13.03 14.49 -13.89
C THR A 95 -12.51 13.48 -12.87
N LYS A 96 -11.19 13.38 -12.70
CA LYS A 96 -10.56 12.32 -11.87
C LYS A 96 -9.56 12.87 -10.85
N ARG A 97 -9.67 14.14 -10.45
CA ARG A 97 -8.88 14.74 -9.35
C ARG A 97 -8.82 13.84 -8.12
N TYR A 98 -7.70 13.89 -7.42
CA TYR A 98 -7.36 13.08 -6.25
C TYR A 98 -7.45 11.57 -6.50
N PHE A 99 -7.15 11.11 -7.72
CA PHE A 99 -7.24 9.70 -8.09
C PHE A 99 -6.50 8.78 -7.12
N ILE A 100 -5.23 9.09 -6.81
CA ILE A 100 -4.41 8.29 -5.91
C ILE A 100 -4.95 8.37 -4.48
N THR A 101 -5.26 9.58 -4.01
CA THR A 101 -5.76 9.79 -2.65
C THR A 101 -7.10 9.10 -2.41
N ARG A 102 -7.99 9.07 -3.42
CA ARG A 102 -9.28 8.39 -3.32
C ARG A 102 -9.12 6.88 -3.26
N ASN A 103 -8.25 6.31 -4.10
CA ASN A 103 -8.00 4.87 -4.08
C ASN A 103 -7.36 4.42 -2.77
N ALA A 104 -6.38 5.16 -2.24
CA ALA A 104 -5.79 4.86 -0.94
C ALA A 104 -6.84 4.89 0.20
N LYS A 105 -7.75 5.88 0.20
CA LYS A 105 -8.83 6.00 1.19
C LYS A 105 -9.85 4.86 1.16
N ILE A 106 -10.02 4.16 0.03
CA ILE A 106 -10.92 3.01 -0.05
C ILE A 106 -10.40 1.85 0.82
N TYR A 107 -9.09 1.64 0.83
CA TYR A 107 -8.47 0.55 1.60
C TYR A 107 -8.30 0.88 3.08
N ASP A 108 -8.25 2.18 3.44
CA ASP A 108 -8.16 2.65 4.82
C ASP A 108 -9.31 2.10 5.70
N LYS A 109 -10.52 1.97 5.16
CA LYS A 109 -11.71 1.50 5.90
C LYS A 109 -11.68 0.02 6.29
N GLY A 110 -10.88 -0.81 5.62
CA GLY A 110 -10.81 -2.26 5.87
C GLY A 110 -9.43 -2.75 6.31
N PHE A 111 -8.43 -1.86 6.30
CA PHE A 111 -7.05 -2.21 6.58
C PHE A 111 -6.89 -2.81 7.99
N GLY A 112 -7.39 -2.13 9.02
CA GLY A 112 -7.29 -2.59 10.40
C GLY A 112 -7.98 -3.93 10.65
N GLN A 113 -9.16 -4.14 10.05
CA GLN A 113 -9.91 -5.38 10.19
C GLN A 113 -9.16 -6.57 9.59
N ARG A 114 -8.61 -6.43 8.37
CA ARG A 114 -7.83 -7.50 7.74
C ARG A 114 -6.59 -7.86 8.54
N LEU A 115 -5.89 -6.86 9.08
CA LEU A 115 -4.75 -7.12 9.95
C LEU A 115 -5.16 -7.87 11.23
N GLN A 116 -6.30 -7.49 11.82
CA GLN A 116 -6.84 -8.19 12.99
C GLN A 116 -7.20 -9.64 12.67
N GLU A 117 -7.91 -9.90 11.57
CA GLU A 117 -8.27 -11.27 11.14
C GLU A 117 -7.02 -12.15 10.93
N ARG A 118 -5.93 -11.58 10.40
CA ARG A 118 -4.67 -12.31 10.27
C ARG A 118 -4.00 -12.59 11.61
N LEU A 119 -4.04 -11.64 12.54
CA LEU A 119 -3.55 -11.85 13.89
C LEU A 119 -4.35 -12.95 14.59
N ASP A 120 -5.68 -12.90 14.53
CA ASP A 120 -6.62 -13.87 15.12
C ASP A 120 -6.35 -15.32 14.67
N ASN A 121 -5.88 -15.53 13.44
CA ASN A 121 -5.51 -16.85 12.91
C ASN A 121 -4.14 -17.37 13.37
N VAL A 122 -3.32 -16.51 13.99
CA VAL A 122 -1.96 -16.86 14.46
C VAL A 122 -1.94 -17.21 15.96
N TRP A 123 -2.89 -16.66 16.71
CA TRP A 123 -3.06 -16.88 18.14
C TRP A 123 -3.35 -18.34 18.50
#